data_AF-A0A0F8W1Q7-F1
#
_entry.id   AF-A0A0F8W1Q7-F1
#
_cell.length_a   1.000
_cell.length_b   1.000
_cell.length_c   1.000
_cell.angle_alpha   90.00
_cell.angle_beta   90.00
_cell.angle_gamma   90.00
#
_symmetry.space_group_name_H-M   'P 1'
#
loop_
_entity.id
_entity.type
_entity.pdbx_description
1 polymer ?
#
loop_
_entity_poly.entity_id
_entity_poly.type
_entity_poly.pdbx_seq_one_letter_code
_entity_poly.pdbx_strand_id
1 'polypeptide(L)'
;MAYVLTRTNQYKVVDGTELHYVNIEGECSCGGNRKEECVHVLAVKDFLLKGGKRAPRLTKHLLDQPIPEECPICNSKVDIDISPRCKRRTWVCGSNNAHFWEWLGNGKIRGFLTTNRPNKLGAYYRQSWEDKLRNTVDGEMHEYFTKRSRD
;
A
#
# COMPACT_ATOMS: atom_id res chain seq x y z
N MET A 1 18.18 -22.50 -5.94
CA MET A 1 17.68 -22.77 -4.57
C MET A 1 16.71 -21.66 -4.23
N ALA A 2 15.41 -21.94 -4.12
CA ALA A 2 14.40 -20.92 -3.91
C ALA A 2 14.21 -20.61 -2.41
N TYR A 3 14.18 -19.33 -2.06
CA TYR A 3 13.90 -18.88 -0.69
C TYR A 3 12.64 -18.03 -0.64
N VAL A 4 11.94 -18.10 0.49
CA VAL A 4 10.63 -17.47 0.68
C VAL A 4 10.72 -16.39 1.75
N LEU A 5 10.36 -15.16 1.38
CA LEU A 5 10.23 -14.03 2.30
C LEU A 5 8.75 -13.63 2.43
N THR A 6 8.36 -13.19 3.62
CA THR A 6 7.00 -12.70 3.88
C THR A 6 7.03 -11.19 4.07
N ARG A 7 6.37 -10.46 3.16
CA ARG A 7 6.01 -9.05 3.33
C ARG A 7 4.68 -8.87 2.61
N THR A 8 3.64 -8.37 3.29
CA THR A 8 2.25 -8.26 2.77
C THR A 8 1.52 -9.61 2.65
N ASN A 9 0.42 -9.66 1.89
CA ASN A 9 -0.40 -10.86 1.61
C ASN A 9 0.21 -11.76 0.50
N GLN A 10 1.53 -11.75 0.37
CA GLN A 10 2.26 -12.46 -0.68
C GLN A 10 3.57 -13.04 -0.14
N TYR A 11 4.01 -14.12 -0.77
CA TYR A 11 5.32 -14.73 -0.61
C TYR A 11 6.22 -14.25 -1.75
N LYS A 12 7.42 -13.80 -1.41
CA LYS A 12 8.46 -13.45 -2.37
C LYS A 12 9.38 -14.65 -2.52
N VAL A 13 9.43 -15.23 -3.72
CA VAL A 13 10.22 -16.40 -4.08
C VAL A 13 11.35 -15.95 -5.01
N VAL A 14 12.57 -16.37 -4.76
CA VAL A 14 13.71 -16.03 -5.62
C VAL A 14 14.19 -17.27 -6.35
N ASP A 15 14.25 -17.19 -7.67
CA ASP A 15 14.75 -18.24 -8.53
C ASP A 15 15.92 -17.71 -9.36
N GLY A 16 17.14 -18.11 -8.97
CA GLY A 16 18.36 -17.53 -9.51
C GLY A 16 18.45 -16.02 -9.26
N THR A 17 18.38 -15.23 -10.33
CA THR A 17 18.39 -13.76 -10.32
C THR A 17 16.99 -13.15 -10.43
N GLU A 18 15.97 -13.96 -10.69
CA GLU A 18 14.61 -13.49 -10.87
C GLU A 18 13.81 -13.49 -9.58
N LEU A 19 12.83 -12.59 -9.55
CA LEU A 19 11.94 -12.42 -8.43
C LEU A 19 10.50 -12.75 -8.81
N HIS A 20 9.91 -13.68 -8.07
CA HIS A 20 8.53 -14.09 -8.26
C HIS A 20 7.70 -13.85 -7.00
N TYR A 21 6.42 -13.53 -7.19
CA TYR A 21 5.48 -13.28 -6.11
C TYR A 21 4.35 -14.28 -6.18
N VAL A 22 4.12 -15.00 -5.09
CA VAL A 22 3.00 -15.95 -4.95
C VAL A 22 2.04 -15.40 -3.91
N ASN A 23 0.79 -15.12 -4.27
CA ASN A 23 -0.21 -14.66 -3.31
C ASN A 23 -0.71 -15.79 -2.40
N ILE A 24 -1.49 -15.45 -1.37
CA ILE A 24 -2.07 -16.46 -0.45
C ILE A 24 -3.07 -17.40 -1.15
N GLU A 25 -3.63 -16.96 -2.28
CA GLU A 25 -4.48 -17.75 -3.17
C GLU A 25 -3.68 -18.78 -3.97
N GLY A 26 -2.34 -18.69 -4.00
CA GLY A 26 -1.46 -19.62 -4.70
C GLY A 26 -1.29 -19.30 -6.18
N GLU A 27 -1.46 -18.05 -6.58
CA GLU A 27 -1.18 -17.54 -7.93
C GLU A 27 0.18 -16.86 -7.93
N CYS A 28 0.99 -17.19 -8.93
CA CYS A 28 2.34 -16.67 -9.13
C CYS A 28 2.38 -15.57 -10.20
N SER A 29 3.28 -14.60 -10.06
CA SER A 29 3.57 -13.57 -11.06
C SER A 29 4.02 -14.15 -12.42
N CYS A 30 4.52 -15.38 -12.47
CA CYS A 30 4.87 -16.05 -13.72
C CYS A 30 3.67 -16.72 -14.44
N GLY A 31 2.45 -16.56 -13.93
CA GLY A 31 1.23 -17.17 -14.48
C GLY A 31 0.85 -18.53 -13.88
N GLY A 32 1.76 -19.19 -13.15
CA GLY A 32 1.48 -20.44 -12.46
C GLY A 32 0.43 -20.28 -11.34
N ASN A 33 -0.36 -21.31 -11.09
CA ASN A 33 -1.45 -21.29 -10.10
C ASN A 33 -1.64 -22.68 -9.47
N ARG A 34 -2.70 -22.89 -8.68
CA ARG A 34 -2.94 -24.19 -8.03
C ARG A 34 -3.32 -25.34 -8.98
N LYS A 35 -3.82 -25.03 -10.17
CA LYS A 35 -4.15 -26.04 -11.20
C LYS A 35 -2.93 -26.34 -12.07
N GLU A 36 -2.16 -25.30 -12.38
CA GLU A 36 -0.92 -25.38 -13.14
C GLU A 36 0.23 -24.89 -12.24
N GLU A 37 0.63 -25.77 -11.30
CA GLU A 37 1.64 -25.44 -10.28
C GLU A 37 3.01 -25.20 -10.96
N CYS A 38 3.56 -24.00 -10.79
CA CYS A 38 4.93 -23.70 -11.18
C CYS A 38 5.90 -23.95 -10.02
N VAL A 39 7.21 -23.94 -10.31
CA VAL A 39 8.28 -24.14 -9.32
C VAL A 39 8.17 -23.19 -8.11
N HIS A 40 7.68 -21.96 -8.31
CA HIS A 40 7.50 -20.97 -7.24
C HIS A 40 6.35 -21.32 -6.29
N VAL A 41 5.23 -21.80 -6.81
CA VAL A 41 4.08 -22.24 -6.00
C VAL A 41 4.48 -23.47 -5.19
N LEU A 42 5.21 -24.40 -5.80
CA LEU A 42 5.75 -25.58 -5.11
C LEU A 42 6.75 -25.19 -4.01
N ALA A 43 7.63 -24.22 -4.26
CA ALA A 43 8.56 -23.73 -3.25
C ALA A 43 7.85 -23.11 -2.03
N VAL A 44 6.76 -22.36 -2.25
CA VAL A 44 5.93 -21.82 -1.15
C VAL A 44 5.23 -22.94 -0.40
N LYS A 45 4.71 -23.96 -1.09
CA LYS A 45 4.06 -25.12 -0.48
C LYS A 45 5.04 -25.88 0.42
N ASP A 46 6.24 -26.17 -0.07
CA ASP A 46 7.31 -26.80 0.70
C ASP A 46 7.74 -25.95 1.90
N PHE A 47 7.92 -24.64 1.72
CA PHE A 47 8.20 -23.71 2.81
C PHE A 47 7.14 -23.78 3.91
N LEU A 48 5.85 -23.80 3.55
CA LEU A 48 4.76 -23.90 4.51
C LEU A 48 4.69 -25.27 5.19
N LEU A 49 4.99 -26.36 4.47
CA LEU A 49 5.07 -27.71 5.04
C LEU A 49 6.19 -27.84 6.07
N LYS A 50 7.31 -27.15 5.85
CA LYS A 50 8.45 -27.10 6.78
C LYS A 50 8.23 -26.18 7.99
N GLY A 51 7.00 -25.72 8.23
CA GLY A 51 6.68 -24.83 9.34
C GLY A 51 6.97 -23.35 9.07
N GLY A 52 7.18 -22.97 7.80
CA GLY A 52 7.34 -21.58 7.40
C GLY A 52 6.14 -20.72 7.79
N LYS A 53 6.41 -19.46 8.15
CA LYS A 53 5.37 -18.52 8.58
C LYS A 53 4.42 -18.22 7.41
N ARG A 54 3.11 -18.40 7.63
CA ARG A 54 2.09 -17.98 6.68
C ARG A 54 2.12 -16.46 6.48
N ALA A 55 1.98 -16.02 5.24
CA ALA A 55 1.81 -14.61 4.94
C ALA A 55 0.54 -14.09 5.66
N PRO A 56 0.59 -12.88 6.26
CA PRO A 56 -0.57 -12.31 6.92
C PRO A 56 -1.70 -12.16 5.92
N ARG A 57 -2.86 -12.73 6.25
CA ARG A 57 -4.09 -12.45 5.51
C ARG A 57 -4.45 -11.01 5.84
N LEU A 58 -4.10 -10.09 4.94
CA LEU A 58 -4.59 -8.71 5.04
C LEU A 58 -6.11 -8.80 4.93
N THR A 59 -6.78 -8.82 6.08
CA THR A 59 -8.21 -8.57 6.14
C THR A 59 -8.45 -7.21 5.49
N LYS A 60 -9.50 -7.12 4.68
CA LYS A 60 -9.86 -5.97 3.82
C LYS A 60 -9.99 -4.62 4.56
N HIS A 61 -9.80 -4.60 5.88
CA HIS A 61 -9.99 -3.49 6.81
C HIS A 61 -9.18 -2.23 6.55
N LEU A 62 -8.19 -2.23 5.64
CA LEU A 62 -7.51 -0.98 5.33
C LEU A 62 -8.42 0.01 4.59
N LEU A 63 -9.55 -0.39 3.99
CA LEU A 63 -10.48 0.56 3.34
C LEU A 63 -11.98 0.25 3.52
N ASP A 64 -12.36 -0.63 4.45
CA ASP A 64 -13.79 -0.75 4.88
C ASP A 64 -14.18 0.44 5.76
N GLN A 65 -13.82 1.66 5.36
CA GLN A 65 -14.31 2.85 6.03
C GLN A 65 -15.76 3.08 5.61
N PRO A 66 -16.64 3.50 6.55
CA PRO A 66 -18.01 3.85 6.21
C PRO A 66 -17.98 4.93 5.11
N ILE A 67 -18.69 4.66 4.01
CA ILE A 67 -18.90 5.65 2.96
C ILE A 67 -19.86 6.68 3.55
N PRO A 68 -19.48 7.97 3.63
CA PRO A 68 -20.36 8.98 4.15
C PRO A 68 -21.52 9.22 3.16
N GLU A 69 -22.70 9.57 3.70
CA GLU A 69 -23.88 9.91 2.87
C GLU A 69 -23.65 11.22 2.09
N GLU A 70 -22.85 12.13 2.65
CA GLU A 70 -22.48 13.42 2.08
C GLU A 70 -20.97 13.66 2.17
N CYS A 71 -20.43 14.55 1.34
CA CYS A 71 -19.02 14.86 1.34
C CYS A 71 -18.63 15.56 2.65
N PRO A 72 -17.73 15.02 3.48
CA PRO A 72 -17.39 15.60 4.79
C PRO A 72 -16.64 16.94 4.71
N ILE A 73 -16.30 17.41 3.51
CA ILE A 73 -15.60 18.68 3.27
C ILE A 73 -16.56 19.78 2.81
N CYS A 74 -17.58 19.43 2.02
CA CYS A 74 -18.45 20.43 1.37
C CYS A 74 -19.95 20.10 1.42
N ASN A 75 -20.32 19.00 2.08
CA ASN A 75 -21.69 18.46 2.21
C ASN A 75 -22.42 18.15 0.90
N SER A 76 -21.72 18.19 -0.24
CA SER A 76 -22.30 17.75 -1.51
C SER A 76 -22.59 16.26 -1.52
N LYS A 77 -23.56 15.86 -2.35
CA LYS A 77 -23.92 14.45 -2.56
C LYS A 77 -22.69 13.64 -2.98
N VAL A 78 -22.61 12.42 -2.46
CA VAL A 78 -21.55 11.46 -2.75
C VAL A 78 -22.09 10.33 -3.61
N ASP A 79 -21.32 9.95 -4.63
CA ASP A 79 -21.57 8.76 -5.43
C ASP A 79 -20.54 7.67 -5.11
N ILE A 80 -20.94 6.41 -5.25
CA ILE A 80 -20.07 5.26 -5.01
C ILE A 80 -19.35 4.92 -6.31
N ASP A 81 -18.01 4.96 -6.28
CA ASP A 81 -17.18 4.47 -7.37
C ASP A 81 -16.67 3.07 -7.03
N ILE A 82 -17.00 2.11 -7.91
CA ILE A 82 -16.51 0.74 -7.85
C ILE A 82 -15.57 0.55 -9.04
N SER A 83 -14.42 1.22 -8.99
CA SER A 83 -13.42 1.10 -10.05
C SER A 83 -12.82 -0.32 -10.07
N PRO A 84 -12.81 -1.00 -11.23
CA PRO A 84 -12.18 -2.31 -11.37
C PRO A 84 -10.67 -2.26 -11.12
N ARG A 85 -10.03 -1.09 -11.29
CA ARG A 85 -8.59 -0.89 -10.99
C ARG A 85 -8.31 -0.86 -9.49
N CYS A 86 -9.24 -0.32 -8.70
CA CYS A 86 -9.09 -0.23 -7.25
C CYS A 86 -9.61 -1.48 -6.52
N LYS A 87 -10.34 -2.37 -7.21
CA LYS A 87 -10.96 -3.60 -6.65
C LYS A 87 -11.74 -3.36 -5.34
N ARG A 88 -12.14 -2.13 -5.06
CA ARG A 88 -12.66 -1.66 -3.76
C ARG A 88 -13.69 -0.57 -3.98
N ARG A 89 -14.62 -0.44 -3.03
CA ARG A 89 -15.60 0.65 -2.99
C ARG A 89 -14.90 1.93 -2.54
N THR A 90 -14.88 2.94 -3.39
CA THR A 90 -14.50 4.31 -3.06
C THR A 90 -15.72 5.22 -3.21
N TRP A 91 -15.58 6.46 -2.77
CA TRP A 91 -16.64 7.44 -2.89
C TRP A 91 -16.11 8.67 -3.59
N VAL A 92 -16.97 9.32 -4.37
CA VAL A 92 -16.65 10.48 -5.19
C VAL A 92 -17.60 11.61 -4.81
N CYS A 93 -17.05 12.78 -4.52
CA CYS A 93 -17.83 13.98 -4.25
C CYS A 93 -18.42 14.51 -5.56
N GLY A 94 -19.73 14.75 -5.63
CA GLY A 94 -20.38 15.30 -6.81
C GLY A 94 -19.92 16.72 -7.19
N SER A 95 -19.25 17.45 -6.29
CA SER A 95 -18.70 18.78 -6.57
C SER A 95 -17.21 18.81 -6.87
N ASN A 96 -16.43 17.90 -6.28
CA ASN A 96 -14.96 17.89 -6.46
C ASN A 96 -14.33 16.54 -6.12
N ASN A 97 -13.84 15.83 -7.14
CA ASN A 97 -13.24 14.51 -7.01
C ASN A 97 -11.97 14.48 -6.13
N ALA A 98 -11.33 15.63 -5.87
CA ALA A 98 -10.17 15.71 -4.99
C ALA A 98 -10.52 15.51 -3.50
N HIS A 99 -11.77 15.78 -3.10
CA HIS A 99 -12.19 15.72 -1.70
C HIS A 99 -12.08 14.31 -1.08
N PHE A 100 -12.19 13.26 -1.89
CA PHE A 100 -11.93 11.89 -1.42
C PHE A 100 -10.48 11.74 -0.92
N TRP A 101 -9.51 12.20 -1.71
CA TRP A 101 -8.09 12.09 -1.38
C TRP A 101 -7.70 12.99 -0.22
N GLU A 102 -8.27 14.20 -0.16
CA GLU A 102 -8.08 15.11 0.96
C GLU A 102 -8.63 14.53 2.27
N TRP A 103 -9.86 14.02 2.26
CA TRP A 103 -10.45 13.36 3.42
C TRP A 103 -9.64 12.13 3.85
N LEU A 104 -9.23 11.29 2.89
CA LEU A 104 -8.42 10.11 3.15
C LEU A 104 -7.05 10.48 3.75
N GLY A 105 -6.41 11.53 3.21
CA GLY A 105 -5.15 12.09 3.71
C GLY A 105 -5.30 12.67 5.12
N ASN A 106 -6.33 13.48 5.34
CA ASN A 106 -6.61 14.09 6.64
C ASN A 106 -6.97 13.05 7.71
N GLY A 107 -7.64 11.96 7.36
CA GLY A 107 -7.91 10.86 8.30
C GLY A 107 -6.68 9.99 8.56
N LYS A 108 -6.04 9.49 7.50
CA LYS A 108 -5.00 8.45 7.63
C LYS A 108 -3.59 8.98 7.70
N ILE A 109 -3.22 9.98 6.91
CA ILE A 109 -1.86 10.53 6.96
C ILE A 109 -1.70 11.32 8.25
N ARG A 110 -2.66 12.19 8.59
CA ARG A 110 -2.64 12.89 9.88
C ARG A 110 -2.66 11.88 11.01
N GLY A 111 -3.61 10.95 11.05
CA GLY A 111 -3.66 9.90 12.08
C GLY A 111 -2.37 9.06 12.15
N PHE A 112 -1.75 8.72 11.01
CA PHE A 112 -0.48 7.99 10.96
C PHE A 112 0.68 8.82 11.50
N LEU A 113 0.73 10.13 11.21
CA LEU A 113 1.78 11.06 11.63
C LEU A 113 1.60 11.52 13.08
N THR A 114 0.37 11.64 13.57
CA THR A 114 0.04 12.18 14.90
C THR A 114 -0.20 11.12 15.96
N THR A 115 -0.52 9.87 15.58
CA THR A 115 -0.65 8.79 16.58
C THR A 115 0.74 8.42 17.10
N ASN A 116 0.94 8.55 18.41
CA ASN A 116 2.17 8.18 19.07
C ASN A 116 2.43 6.67 18.88
N ARG A 117 3.49 6.32 18.15
CA ARG A 117 3.87 4.94 17.91
C ARG A 117 5.14 4.64 18.72
N PRO A 118 5.06 3.86 19.81
CA PRO A 118 6.22 3.60 20.66
C PRO A 118 7.38 2.95 19.89
N ASN A 119 7.07 2.20 18.82
CA ASN A 119 8.07 1.51 17.99
C ASN A 119 8.68 2.40 16.90
N LYS A 120 8.29 3.68 16.81
CA LYS A 120 8.83 4.66 15.85
C LYS A 120 9.45 5.87 16.54
N LEU A 121 10.00 5.73 17.75
CA LEU A 121 10.80 6.79 18.41
C LEU A 121 12.19 7.02 17.77
N GLY A 122 12.26 6.93 16.44
CA GLY A 122 13.45 7.30 15.67
C GLY A 122 13.64 8.82 15.63
N ALA A 123 14.79 9.26 15.11
CA ALA A 123 15.22 10.67 15.10
C ALA A 123 14.14 11.66 14.63
N TYR A 124 13.27 11.27 13.71
CA TYR A 124 12.17 12.09 13.19
C TYR A 124 11.18 12.59 14.26
N TYR A 125 10.87 11.79 15.29
CA TYR A 125 9.91 12.19 16.34
C TYR A 125 10.55 13.00 17.48
N ARG A 126 11.89 13.06 17.53
CA ARG A 126 12.62 13.94 18.46
C ARG A 126 12.89 15.34 17.89
N GLN A 127 12.66 15.54 16.60
CA GLN A 127 12.81 16.84 15.97
C GLN A 127 11.72 17.80 16.46
N SER A 128 12.13 19.03 16.76
CA SER A 128 11.20 20.12 17.04
C SER A 128 10.31 20.39 15.82
N TRP A 129 9.18 21.08 16.02
CA TRP A 129 8.31 21.47 14.91
C TRP A 129 9.04 22.37 13.89
N GLU A 130 9.95 23.20 14.37
CA GLU A 130 10.79 24.11 13.57
C GLU A 130 11.80 23.35 12.71
N ASP A 131 12.43 22.30 13.26
CA ASP A 131 13.37 21.44 12.51
C ASP A 131 12.67 20.66 11.39
N LYS A 132 11.43 20.22 11.65
CA LYS A 132 10.62 19.54 10.63
C LYS A 132 10.33 20.46 9.47
N LEU A 133 9.93 21.71 9.74
CA LEU A 133 9.69 22.70 8.70
C LEU A 133 10.96 22.95 7.88
N ARG A 134 12.10 23.23 8.52
CA ARG A 134 13.38 23.49 7.82
C ARG A 134 13.79 22.34 6.88
N ASN A 135 13.70 21.10 7.35
CA ASN A 135 14.02 19.92 6.53
C ASN A 135 13.03 19.67 5.38
N THR A 136 11.83 20.25 5.44
CA THR A 136 10.83 20.13 4.36
C THR A 136 11.03 21.22 3.29
N VAL A 137 11.55 22.40 3.66
CA VAL A 137 11.80 23.49 2.71
C VAL A 137 13.14 23.34 1.99
N ASP A 138 14.16 22.77 2.64
CA ASP A 138 15.52 22.64 2.10
C ASP A 138 15.81 21.27 1.43
N GLY A 139 14.87 20.33 1.46
CA GLY A 139 15.02 18.98 0.89
C GLY A 139 14.50 18.85 -0.55
N GLU A 140 15.35 19.17 -1.53
CA GLU A 140 15.31 18.67 -2.92
C GLU A 140 13.91 18.47 -3.57
N MET A 141 13.17 19.56 -3.79
CA MET A 141 12.10 19.58 -4.79
C MET A 141 12.59 20.10 -6.16
N HIS A 142 13.91 20.08 -6.39
CA HIS A 142 14.54 20.77 -7.53
C HIS A 142 15.03 19.86 -8.67
N GLU A 143 14.95 18.53 -8.53
CA GLU A 143 15.52 17.60 -9.54
C GLU A 143 14.49 16.79 -10.37
N TYR A 144 13.19 16.98 -10.17
CA TYR A 144 12.17 16.21 -10.92
C TYR A 144 11.43 16.96 -12.03
N PHE A 145 11.61 18.28 -12.19
CA PHE A 145 10.85 19.07 -13.17
C PHE A 145 11.65 19.66 -14.35
N THR A 146 12.97 19.49 -14.43
CA THR A 146 13.79 20.05 -15.52
C THR A 146 14.28 19.05 -16.58
N LYS A 147 13.92 17.76 -16.50
CA LYS A 147 14.26 16.73 -17.51
C LYS A 147 13.14 16.38 -18.49
N ARG A 148 12.24 17.32 -18.81
CA ARG A 148 11.16 17.08 -19.80
C ARG A 148 10.94 18.22 -20.79
N SER A 149 12.01 18.94 -21.15
CA SER A 149 11.96 19.99 -22.18
C SER A 149 13.17 19.98 -23.11
N ARG A 150 13.67 18.78 -23.46
CA ARG A 150 14.52 18.56 -24.63
C ARG A 150 14.15 17.20 -25.23
N ASP A 151 13.15 17.23 -26.09
CA ASP A 151 13.09 16.55 -27.39
C ASP A 151 12.09 17.33 -28.26
#